data_AF-A0A643G4T3-F1
#
_entry.id   AF-A0A643G4T3-F1
#
_cell.length_a   1.000
_cell.length_b   1.000
_cell.length_c   1.000
_cell.angle_alpha   90.00
_cell.angle_beta   90.00
_cell.angle_gamma   90.00
#
_symmetry.space_group_name_H-M   'P 1'
#
loop_
_entity.id
_entity.type
_entity.pdbx_description
1 polymer ?
#
loop_
_entity_poly.entity_id
_entity_poly.type
_entity_poly.pdbx_seq_one_letter_code
_entity_poly.pdbx_strand_id
1 'polypeptide(L)'
;MASVTYLTRIGGYLLLHNRKLSPRAAATLEVAPGCVLISVIAPYFVSDRPADLAALALTLAAATRLSILPTVVIGIASAGTLRYLLG
;
A
#
# COMPACT_ATOMS: atom_id res chain seq x y z
N MET A 1 10.33 3.43 18.52
CA MET A 1 10.30 3.19 17.05
C MET A 1 11.65 2.73 16.53
N ALA A 2 12.72 3.54 16.62
CA ALA A 2 14.04 3.19 16.10
C ALA A 2 14.55 1.80 16.53
N SER A 3 14.46 1.47 17.83
CA SER A 3 14.91 0.17 18.36
C SER A 3 14.21 -1.01 17.69
N VAL A 4 12.89 -0.92 17.50
CA VAL A 4 12.07 -1.96 16.87
C VAL A 4 12.40 -2.09 15.38
N THR A 5 12.63 -0.97 14.69
CA THR A 5 13.04 -0.94 13.28
C THR A 5 14.40 -1.62 13.07
N TYR A 6 15.37 -1.35 13.95
CA TYR A 6 16.67 -2.01 13.90
C TYR A 6 16.58 -3.49 14.26
N LEU A 7 15.78 -3.86 15.27
CA LEU A 7 15.57 -5.25 15.68
C LEU A 7 14.97 -6.09 14.55
N THR A 8 13.99 -5.55 13.81
CA THR A 8 13.40 -6.25 12.66
C THR A 8 14.39 -6.38 11.49
N ARG A 9 15.21 -5.36 11.21
CA ARG A 9 16.28 -5.46 10.20
C ARG A 9 17.32 -6.52 10.56
N ILE A 10 17.84 -6.46 11.79
CA ILE A 10 18.87 -7.37 12.28
C ILE A 10 18.33 -8.80 12.36
N GLY A 11 17.11 -8.97 12.89
CA GLY A 11 16.43 -10.26 12.97
C GLY A 11 16.20 -10.89 11.60
N GLY A 12 15.68 -10.12 10.64
CA GLY A 12 15.48 -10.59 9.26
C GLY A 12 16.79 -11.00 8.59
N TYR A 13 17.87 -10.22 8.79
CA TYR A 13 19.20 -10.57 8.32
C TYR A 13 19.68 -11.87 8.96
N LEU A 14 19.69 -12.00 10.28
CA LEU A 14 20.15 -13.22 10.97
C LEU A 14 19.37 -14.48 10.57
N LEU A 15 18.05 -14.38 10.40
CA LEU A 15 17.19 -15.50 10.00
C LEU A 15 17.44 -15.96 8.55
N LEU A 16 17.74 -15.03 7.64
CA LEU A 16 17.82 -15.29 6.20
C LEU A 16 19.25 -15.39 5.66
N HIS A 17 20.24 -14.81 6.35
CA HIS A 17 21.61 -14.63 5.86
C HIS A 17 22.32 -15.93 5.49
N ASN A 18 22.10 -17.01 6.25
CA ASN A 18 22.79 -18.28 6.02
C ASN A 18 21.86 -19.41 5.54
N ARG A 19 20.65 -19.07 5.06
CA ARG A 19 19.67 -20.05 4.57
C ARG A 19 19.48 -19.87 3.07
N LYS A 20 19.75 -20.93 2.29
CA LYS A 20 19.27 -20.99 0.90
C LYS A 20 17.75 -21.08 0.95
N LEU A 21 17.07 -20.00 0.58
CA LEU A 21 15.62 -19.97 0.48
C LEU A 21 15.17 -21.04 -0.52
N SER A 22 14.25 -21.91 -0.09
CA SER A 22 13.56 -22.82 -1.01
C SER A 22 12.85 -21.98 -2.08
N PRO A 23 12.73 -22.45 -3.33
CA PRO A 23 12.05 -21.72 -4.41
C PRO A 23 10.66 -21.18 -4.00
N ARG A 24 9.94 -21.94 -3.16
CA ARG A 24 8.63 -21.53 -2.63
C ARG A 24 8.71 -20.33 -1.69
N ALA A 25 9.71 -20.29 -0.80
CA ALA A 25 9.88 -19.21 0.16
C ALA A 25 10.34 -17.90 -0.53
N ALA A 26 11.18 -18.02 -1.56
CA ALA A 26 11.56 -16.86 -2.39
C ALA A 26 10.35 -16.28 -3.13
N ALA A 27 9.52 -17.12 -3.74
CA ALA A 27 8.30 -16.68 -4.42
C ALA A 27 7.32 -15.97 -3.47
N THR A 28 7.15 -16.46 -2.24
CA THR A 28 6.30 -15.77 -1.25
C THR A 28 6.87 -14.40 -0.84
N LEU A 29 8.19 -14.26 -0.79
CA LEU A 29 8.83 -13.01 -0.42
C LEU A 29 8.72 -11.94 -1.52
N GLU A 30 8.71 -12.36 -2.79
CA GLU A 30 8.50 -11.49 -3.95
C GLU A 30 7.09 -10.90 -3.98
N VAL A 31 6.07 -11.69 -3.58
CA VAL A 31 4.67 -11.25 -3.56
C VAL A 31 4.30 -10.46 -2.29
N ALA A 32 5.06 -10.63 -1.20
CA ALA A 32 4.82 -9.97 0.09
C ALA A 32 4.58 -8.45 0.01
N PRO A 33 5.41 -7.64 -0.68
CA PRO A 33 5.20 -6.19 -0.72
C PRO A 33 3.88 -5.80 -1.38
N GLY A 34 3.47 -6.48 -2.46
CA GLY A 34 2.17 -6.25 -3.11
C GLY A 34 1.00 -6.58 -2.18
N CYS A 35 1.10 -7.69 -1.46
CA CYS A 35 0.07 -8.11 -0.51
C CYS A 35 -0.10 -7.12 0.65
N VAL A 36 1.01 -6.60 1.19
CA VAL A 36 0.99 -5.58 2.26
C VAL A 36 0.34 -4.28 1.77
N LEU A 37 0.65 -3.83 0.54
CA LEU A 37 0.02 -2.64 -0.03
C LEU A 37 -1.51 -2.79 -0.12
N ILE A 38 -2.00 -3.95 -0.58
CA ILE A 38 -3.45 -4.21 -0.66
C ILE A 38 -4.09 -4.23 0.72
N SER A 39 -3.44 -4.85 1.71
CA SER A 39 -3.94 -4.90 3.10
C SER A 39 -4.09 -3.49 3.71
N VAL A 40 -3.17 -2.58 3.41
CA VAL A 40 -3.24 -1.17 3.87
C VAL A 40 -4.36 -0.39 3.17
N ILE A 41 -4.68 -0.72 1.91
CA ILE A 41 -5.73 -0.04 1.14
C ILE A 41 -7.13 -0.61 1.47
N ALA A 42 -7.24 -1.89 1.81
CA ALA A 42 -8.49 -2.58 2.15
C ALA A 42 -9.45 -1.81 3.10
N PRO A 43 -9.01 -1.24 4.23
CA PRO A 43 -9.91 -0.51 5.13
C PRO A 43 -10.56 0.73 4.51
N TYR A 44 -9.96 1.33 3.47
CA TYR A 44 -10.55 2.46 2.77
C TYR A 44 -11.79 2.06 1.94
N PHE A 45 -11.90 0.80 1.53
CA PHE A 45 -13.11 0.27 0.87
C PHE A 45 -14.27 0.03 1.83
N VAL A 46 -13.98 -0.12 3.13
CA VAL A 46 -14.98 -0.44 4.18
C VAL A 46 -15.30 0.81 5.01
N SER A 47 -14.70 1.97 4.70
CA SER A 47 -14.97 3.21 5.43
C SER A 47 -16.38 3.73 5.11
N ASP A 48 -17.16 4.07 6.15
CA ASP A 48 -18.55 4.56 6.04
C ASP A 48 -18.68 5.96 5.39
N ARG A 49 -17.56 6.56 4.97
CA ARG A 49 -17.53 7.87 4.33
C ARG A 49 -17.69 7.72 2.81
N PRO A 50 -18.85 8.09 2.23
CA PRO A 50 -19.06 7.97 0.79
C PRO A 50 -18.08 8.82 -0.03
N ALA A 51 -17.55 9.89 0.57
CA ALA A 51 -16.49 10.71 -0.03
C ALA A 51 -15.16 9.93 -0.19
N ASP A 52 -14.77 9.13 0.78
CA ASP A 52 -13.52 8.36 0.67
C ASP A 52 -13.65 7.27 -0.40
N LEU A 53 -14.83 6.62 -0.48
CA LEU A 53 -15.15 5.64 -1.52
C LEU A 53 -15.16 6.24 -2.93
N ALA A 54 -15.78 7.40 -3.13
CA ALA A 54 -15.83 8.06 -4.42
C ALA A 54 -14.45 8.57 -4.88
N ALA A 55 -13.64 9.12 -3.97
CA ALA A 55 -12.25 9.49 -4.26
C ALA A 55 -11.39 8.27 -4.61
N LEU A 56 -11.57 7.16 -3.89
CA LEU A 56 -10.89 5.89 -4.16
C LEU A 56 -11.25 5.35 -5.56
N ALA A 57 -12.54 5.36 -5.92
CA ALA A 57 -13.01 4.94 -7.23
C ALA A 57 -12.43 5.78 -8.38
N LEU A 58 -12.37 7.11 -8.21
CA LEU A 58 -11.73 8.01 -9.17
C LEU A 58 -10.22 7.75 -9.30
N THR A 59 -9.55 7.50 -8.18
CA THR A 59 -8.12 7.17 -8.17
C THR A 59 -7.83 5.85 -8.88
N LEU A 60 -8.66 4.82 -8.64
CA LEU A 60 -8.60 3.54 -9.33
C LEU A 60 -8.80 3.70 -10.84
N ALA A 61 -9.81 4.48 -11.25
CA ALA A 61 -10.06 4.76 -12.66
C ALA A 61 -8.86 5.47 -13.31
N ALA A 62 -8.27 6.46 -12.64
CA ALA A 62 -7.07 7.15 -13.12
C ALA A 62 -5.87 6.19 -13.24
N ALA A 63 -5.67 5.31 -12.25
CA ALA A 63 -4.56 4.36 -12.21
C ALA A 63 -4.55 3.37 -13.39
N THR A 64 -5.70 3.09 -14.02
CA THR A 64 -5.78 2.19 -15.18
C THR A 64 -5.26 2.81 -16.48
N ARG A 65 -5.21 4.14 -16.60
CA ARG A 65 -4.85 4.82 -17.85
C ARG A 65 -3.67 5.77 -17.76
N LEU A 66 -3.27 6.19 -16.56
CA LEU A 66 -2.28 7.25 -16.34
C LEU A 66 -1.00 6.71 -15.70
N SER A 67 0.11 7.41 -15.94
CA SER A 67 1.40 7.15 -15.27
C SER A 67 1.29 7.35 -13.75
N ILE A 68 2.22 6.77 -12.99
CA ILE A 68 2.24 6.83 -11.52
C ILE A 68 2.15 8.27 -11.01
N LEU A 69 2.89 9.21 -11.63
CA LEU A 69 2.92 10.61 -11.22
C LEU A 69 1.53 11.30 -11.30
N PRO A 70 0.87 11.34 -12.47
CA PRO A 70 -0.45 11.95 -12.58
C PRO A 70 -1.54 11.22 -11.76
N THR A 71 -1.43 9.90 -11.61
CA THR A 71 -2.37 9.12 -10.77
C THR A 71 -2.31 9.55 -9.31
N VAL A 72 -1.10 9.76 -8.77
CA VAL A 72 -0.91 10.23 -7.39
C VAL A 72 -1.47 11.63 -7.20
N VAL A 73 -1.25 12.55 -8.16
CA VAL A 73 -1.78 13.92 -8.09
C VAL A 73 -3.31 13.92 -8.09
N ILE A 74 -3.94 13.14 -8.98
CA ILE A 74 -5.40 13.03 -9.07
C ILE A 74 -5.96 12.38 -7.80
N GLY A 75 -5.29 11.36 -7.26
CA GLY A 75 -5.70 10.72 -6.01
C GLY A 75 -5.68 11.67 -4.81
N ILE A 76 -4.59 12.43 -4.64
CA ILE A 76 -4.48 13.42 -3.56
C ILE A 76 -5.51 14.55 -3.74
N ALA A 77 -5.66 15.06 -4.97
CA ALA A 77 -6.59 16.14 -5.27
C ALA A 77 -8.05 15.71 -5.05
N SER A 78 -8.43 14.53 -5.53
CA SER A 78 -9.78 13.99 -5.35
C SER A 78 -10.08 13.68 -3.88
N ALA A 79 -9.17 13.01 -3.17
CA ALA A 79 -9.35 12.74 -1.74
C ALA A 79 -9.44 14.04 -0.92
N GLY A 80 -8.58 15.02 -1.21
CA GLY A 80 -8.59 16.32 -0.53
C GLY A 80 -9.86 17.14 -0.81
N THR A 81 -10.28 17.23 -2.07
CA THR A 81 -11.47 18.01 -2.45
C THR A 81 -12.75 17.36 -1.95
N LEU A 82 -12.90 16.04 -2.08
CA LEU A 82 -14.11 15.34 -1.66
C LEU A 82 -14.24 15.30 -0.14
N ARG A 83 -13.12 15.20 0.59
CA ARG A 83 -13.09 15.29 2.05
C ARG A 83 -13.28 16.72 2.57
N TYR A 84 -12.92 17.75 1.78
CA TYR A 84 -13.21 19.15 2.10
C TYR A 84 -14.67 19.54 1.84
N LEU A 85 -15.30 18.95 0.81
CA LEU A 85 -16.68 19.27 0.41
C LEU A 85 -17.75 18.45 1.14
N LEU A 86 -17.47 17.20 1.50
CA LEU A 86 -18.38 16.31 2.23
C LEU A 86 -17.97 16.08 3.71
N GLY A 87 -16.95 16.80 4.18
CA GLY A 87 -16.45 16.74 5.55
C GLY A 87 -17.13 17.75 6.46
#